data_AF-A0A3E0QEH5-F1
#
_entry.id   AF-A0A3E0QEH5-F1
#
_cell.length_a   1.000
_cell.length_b   1.000
_cell.length_c   1.000
_cell.angle_alpha   90.00
_cell.angle_beta   90.00
_cell.angle_gamma   90.00
#
_symmetry.space_group_name_H-M   'P 1'
#
loop_
_entity.id
_entity.type
_entity.pdbx_description
1 polymer ?
#
loop_
_entity_poly.entity_id
_entity_poly.type
_entity_poly.pdbx_seq_one_letter_code
_entity_poly.pdbx_strand_id
1 'polypeptide(L)'
;MKRNSEYSVVLIVVILIIALFGVLLKACAQDCEGMFEVEAGPDIDVCYGGIVTLEGRIGGKANRAMWRGGKGEFKPGRNSLNIEYTPHEDEKGKPIMLMLVADNPNLNCPAARSEIWINVNEQPDVNAGLDFSVCSGKEINLIPSIHGKYKSVRWSVAGNGEFNDRFIANAIYRPSGLDAAKPELDFIIEVEPLGVCLKVEDHVKVKILNAPEIIMKEEILASGKKSVKLNPIVKHAASVSWTTDGKGTFSSENMAITEYFPSNEDLTRAYAELSLQVFSANCSIFKKVKVFFSSE
;
A
#
# COMPACT_ATOMS: atom_id res chain seq x y z
N MET A 1 73.23 -71.73 16.47
CA MET A 1 73.36 -70.31 16.05
C MET A 1 72.51 -69.90 14.82
N LYS A 2 71.94 -70.81 14.00
CA LYS A 2 71.16 -70.41 12.80
C LYS A 2 69.71 -69.94 13.04
N ARG A 3 69.04 -70.39 14.12
CA ARG A 3 67.61 -70.07 14.36
C ARG A 3 67.35 -68.59 14.70
N ASN A 4 68.23 -67.94 15.47
CA ASN A 4 68.02 -66.54 15.90
C ASN A 4 68.15 -65.51 14.76
N SER A 5 68.80 -65.87 13.64
CA SER A 5 68.94 -64.97 12.49
C SER A 5 67.65 -64.88 11.66
N GLU A 6 66.89 -65.97 11.53
CA GLU A 6 65.64 -65.97 10.74
C GLU A 6 64.50 -65.22 11.45
N TYR A 7 64.36 -65.37 12.78
CA TYR A 7 63.39 -64.59 13.54
C TYR A 7 63.66 -63.09 13.50
N SER A 8 64.93 -62.68 13.48
CA SER A 8 65.31 -61.27 13.38
C SER A 8 64.94 -60.66 12.03
N VAL A 9 65.07 -61.42 10.93
CA VAL A 9 64.72 -60.94 9.58
C VAL A 9 63.19 -60.89 9.42
N VAL A 10 62.46 -61.89 9.91
CA VAL A 10 60.99 -61.90 9.86
C VAL A 10 60.40 -60.77 10.70
N LEU A 11 60.95 -60.50 11.89
CA LEU A 11 60.49 -59.39 12.74
C LEU A 11 60.76 -58.02 12.10
N ILE A 12 61.91 -57.83 11.45
CA ILE A 12 62.23 -56.60 10.72
C ILE A 12 61.30 -56.41 9.50
N VAL A 13 61.00 -57.47 8.75
CA VAL A 13 60.06 -57.42 7.61
C VAL A 13 58.63 -57.14 8.08
N VAL A 14 58.19 -57.73 9.20
CA VAL A 14 56.87 -57.45 9.80
C VAL A 14 56.80 -56.00 10.32
N ILE A 15 57.86 -55.50 10.97
CA ILE A 15 57.92 -54.09 11.40
C ILE A 15 57.94 -53.13 10.21
N LEU A 16 58.67 -53.46 9.13
CA LEU A 16 58.67 -52.67 7.89
C LEU A 16 57.32 -52.69 7.19
N ILE A 17 56.60 -53.83 7.15
CA ILE A 17 55.25 -53.94 6.59
C ILE A 17 54.24 -53.18 7.45
N ILE A 18 54.32 -53.26 8.77
CA ILE A 18 53.46 -52.50 9.71
C ILE A 18 53.78 -51.00 9.64
N ALA A 19 55.04 -50.62 9.46
CA ALA A 19 55.43 -49.24 9.23
C ALA A 19 54.97 -48.72 7.86
N LEU A 20 55.05 -49.54 6.80
CA LEU A 20 54.52 -49.19 5.47
C LEU A 20 52.99 -49.07 5.50
N PHE A 21 52.29 -50.00 6.18
CA PHE A 21 50.84 -49.93 6.39
C PHE A 21 50.45 -48.76 7.28
N GLY A 22 51.22 -48.45 8.33
CA GLY A 22 51.02 -47.32 9.22
C GLY A 22 51.28 -45.96 8.55
N VAL A 23 52.22 -45.91 7.61
CA VAL A 23 52.47 -44.75 6.75
C VAL A 23 51.38 -44.62 5.67
N LEU A 24 50.87 -45.74 5.13
CA LEU A 24 49.70 -45.72 4.22
C LEU A 24 48.40 -45.31 4.92
N LEU A 25 48.16 -45.77 6.15
CA LEU A 25 46.96 -45.43 6.94
C LEU A 25 46.93 -43.97 7.39
N LYS A 26 48.09 -43.31 7.48
CA LYS A 26 48.18 -41.87 7.81
C LYS A 26 47.97 -40.95 6.60
N ALA A 27 47.79 -41.50 5.40
CA ALA A 27 47.48 -40.74 4.18
C ALA A 27 45.97 -40.57 3.91
N CYS A 28 45.07 -41.01 4.81
CA CYS A 28 43.62 -40.92 4.60
C CYS A 28 42.83 -40.18 5.69
N ALA A 29 43.42 -39.85 6.84
CA ALA A 29 42.76 -39.02 7.85
C ALA A 29 43.12 -37.54 7.63
N GLN A 30 42.59 -36.94 6.57
CA GLN A 30 42.65 -35.48 6.42
C GLN A 30 41.66 -34.85 7.40
N ASP A 31 42.17 -34.01 8.30
CA ASP A 31 41.33 -33.18 9.15
C ASP A 31 40.60 -32.15 8.27
N CYS A 32 39.28 -32.31 8.16
CA CYS A 32 38.42 -31.54 7.27
C CYS A 32 37.63 -30.45 7.99
N GLU A 33 37.77 -30.32 9.32
CA GLU A 33 37.02 -29.33 10.09
C GLU A 33 37.46 -27.91 9.71
N GLY A 34 36.49 -27.05 9.39
CA GLY A 34 36.74 -25.67 8.92
C GLY A 34 37.46 -25.57 7.57
N MET A 35 37.57 -26.66 6.81
CA MET A 35 38.39 -26.65 5.59
C MET A 35 37.72 -25.94 4.40
N PHE A 36 36.39 -25.93 4.35
CA PHE A 36 35.61 -25.21 3.36
C PHE A 36 34.60 -24.30 4.08
N GLU A 37 34.52 -23.06 3.63
CA GLU A 37 33.57 -22.07 4.14
C GLU A 37 32.66 -21.63 3.00
N VAL A 38 31.40 -21.34 3.31
CA VAL A 38 30.43 -20.87 2.32
C VAL A 38 29.36 -20.00 2.98
N GLU A 39 29.03 -18.89 2.32
CA GLU A 39 27.96 -17.96 2.71
C GLU A 39 27.06 -17.73 1.49
N ALA A 40 25.79 -18.13 1.56
CA ALA A 40 24.81 -17.91 0.50
C ALA A 40 24.19 -16.51 0.54
N GLY A 41 24.25 -15.83 1.70
CA GLY A 41 23.61 -14.53 1.93
C GLY A 41 22.35 -14.63 2.80
N PRO A 42 21.71 -13.50 3.12
CA PRO A 42 20.47 -13.44 3.90
C PRO A 42 19.25 -13.81 3.07
N ASP A 43 18.15 -14.20 3.71
CA ASP A 43 16.86 -14.46 3.05
C ASP A 43 16.31 -13.22 2.31
N ILE A 44 15.57 -13.45 1.22
CA ILE A 44 15.12 -12.40 0.29
C ILE A 44 13.61 -12.53 0.02
N ASP A 45 12.90 -11.41 0.07
CA ASP A 45 11.53 -11.28 -0.43
C ASP A 45 11.55 -10.69 -1.85
N VAL A 46 10.82 -11.31 -2.78
CA VAL A 46 10.71 -10.87 -4.19
C VAL A 46 9.28 -11.08 -4.68
N CYS A 47 8.79 -10.25 -5.60
CA CYS A 47 7.52 -10.55 -6.26
C CYS A 47 7.72 -11.50 -7.45
N TYR A 48 6.67 -12.24 -7.82
CA TYR A 48 6.69 -12.97 -9.09
C TYR A 48 7.06 -12.06 -10.27
N GLY A 49 8.01 -12.49 -11.09
CA GLY A 49 8.60 -11.71 -12.18
C GLY A 49 9.76 -10.79 -11.78
N GLY A 50 10.05 -10.66 -10.47
CA GLY A 50 11.24 -9.97 -9.98
C GLY A 50 12.52 -10.81 -10.14
N ILE A 51 13.65 -10.12 -10.23
CA ILE A 51 14.99 -10.74 -10.32
C ILE A 51 15.65 -10.61 -8.95
N VAL A 52 16.21 -11.72 -8.46
CA VAL A 52 16.97 -11.77 -7.21
C VAL A 52 18.45 -11.81 -7.51
N THR A 53 19.20 -10.82 -7.03
CA THR A 53 20.68 -10.86 -7.06
C THR A 53 21.18 -11.66 -5.87
N LEU A 54 21.94 -12.73 -6.15
CA LEU A 54 22.57 -13.58 -5.13
C LEU A 54 24.08 -13.39 -5.19
N GLU A 55 24.70 -13.09 -4.05
CA GLU A 55 26.13 -12.80 -3.93
C GLU A 55 26.78 -13.82 -2.98
N GLY A 56 27.04 -15.02 -3.51
CA GLY A 56 27.67 -16.10 -2.75
C GLY A 56 29.13 -15.83 -2.44
N ARG A 57 29.62 -16.31 -1.29
CA ARG A 57 31.03 -16.27 -0.91
C ARG A 57 31.50 -17.66 -0.51
N ILE A 58 32.73 -18.01 -0.90
CA ILE A 58 33.39 -19.25 -0.48
C ILE A 58 34.77 -18.94 0.08
N GLY A 59 35.22 -19.75 1.03
CA GLY A 59 36.48 -19.58 1.74
C GLY A 59 37.20 -20.90 2.04
N GLY A 60 38.25 -20.82 2.84
CA GLY A 60 39.14 -21.95 3.12
C GLY A 60 39.86 -22.45 1.87
N LYS A 61 39.78 -23.76 1.61
CA LYS A 61 40.38 -24.42 0.43
C LYS A 61 39.37 -24.74 -0.68
N ALA A 62 38.13 -24.24 -0.59
CA ALA A 62 37.14 -24.43 -1.64
C ALA A 62 37.55 -23.68 -2.91
N ASN A 63 37.34 -24.27 -4.09
CA ASN A 63 37.65 -23.63 -5.37
C ASN A 63 36.50 -23.75 -6.39
N ARG A 64 35.39 -24.37 -5.98
CA ARG A 64 34.18 -24.50 -6.77
C ARG A 64 32.98 -24.21 -5.89
N ALA A 65 31.97 -23.60 -6.50
CA ALA A 65 30.67 -23.39 -5.89
C ALA A 65 29.55 -23.77 -6.88
N MET A 66 28.41 -24.21 -6.35
CA MET A 66 27.23 -24.49 -7.16
C MET A 66 25.95 -24.23 -6.37
N TRP A 67 25.02 -23.49 -6.98
CA TRP A 67 23.67 -23.29 -6.49
C TRP A 67 22.77 -24.49 -6.82
N ARG A 68 22.12 -25.03 -5.79
CA ARG A 68 21.13 -26.12 -5.87
C ARG A 68 19.76 -25.66 -5.37
N GLY A 69 18.73 -26.41 -5.75
CA GLY A 69 17.34 -26.01 -5.50
C GLY A 69 16.82 -25.05 -6.56
N GLY A 70 15.55 -24.68 -6.43
CA GLY A 70 14.86 -23.79 -7.36
C GLY A 70 14.65 -24.37 -8.76
N LYS A 71 13.49 -24.07 -9.35
CA LYS A 71 13.13 -24.34 -10.74
C LYS A 71 13.40 -23.15 -11.66
N GLY A 72 13.67 -21.97 -11.10
CA GLY A 72 13.92 -20.73 -11.84
C GLY A 72 15.18 -20.74 -12.71
N GLU A 73 15.37 -19.63 -13.41
CA GLU A 73 16.53 -19.39 -14.28
C GLU A 73 17.69 -18.79 -13.47
N PHE A 74 18.91 -19.26 -13.75
CA PHE A 74 20.15 -18.80 -13.10
C PHE A 74 21.06 -18.17 -14.17
N LYS A 75 21.38 -16.88 -14.05
CA LYS A 75 22.31 -16.20 -14.98
C LYS A 75 23.58 -15.74 -14.26
N PRO A 76 24.79 -16.02 -14.80
CA PRO A 76 25.07 -16.73 -16.05
C PRO A 76 24.90 -18.26 -15.94
N GLY A 77 24.73 -18.80 -14.73
CA GLY A 77 24.50 -20.21 -14.50
C GLY A 77 24.77 -20.61 -13.04
N ARG A 78 24.38 -21.82 -12.66
CA ARG A 78 24.44 -22.30 -11.27
C ARG A 78 25.84 -22.37 -10.66
N ASN A 79 26.90 -22.39 -11.46
CA ASN A 79 28.28 -22.53 -10.98
C ASN A 79 28.97 -21.18 -10.69
N SER A 80 28.27 -20.07 -10.89
CA SER A 80 28.76 -18.73 -10.54
C SER A 80 28.35 -18.36 -9.12
N LEU A 81 29.25 -17.69 -8.39
CA LEU A 81 28.98 -17.20 -7.03
C LEU A 81 27.96 -16.05 -7.05
N ASN A 82 28.18 -15.11 -7.97
CA ASN A 82 27.30 -13.97 -8.20
C ASN A 82 26.38 -14.30 -9.37
N ILE A 83 25.07 -14.35 -9.11
CA ILE A 83 24.06 -14.71 -10.10
C ILE A 83 22.82 -13.85 -9.97
N GLU A 84 22.06 -13.78 -11.06
CA GLU A 84 20.67 -13.37 -11.05
C GLU A 84 19.80 -14.63 -11.09
N TYR A 85 18.87 -14.73 -10.13
CA TYR A 85 17.85 -15.77 -10.07
C TYR A 85 16.48 -15.20 -10.43
N THR A 86 15.84 -15.76 -11.45
CA THR A 86 14.46 -15.44 -11.81
C THR A 86 13.56 -16.61 -11.44
N PRO A 87 12.68 -16.48 -10.43
CA PRO A 87 11.77 -17.56 -10.02
C PRO A 87 10.89 -18.07 -11.17
N HIS A 88 10.62 -19.37 -11.18
CA HIS A 88 9.71 -19.99 -12.14
C HIS A 88 8.23 -19.80 -11.72
N GLU A 89 7.29 -19.86 -12.67
CA GLU A 89 5.84 -19.73 -12.41
C GLU A 89 5.32 -20.68 -11.31
N ASP A 90 5.71 -21.95 -11.36
CA ASP A 90 5.41 -22.96 -10.32
C ASP A 90 5.82 -22.57 -8.88
N GLU A 91 6.72 -21.61 -8.73
CA GLU A 91 7.27 -21.15 -7.44
C GLU A 91 6.56 -19.89 -6.93
N LYS A 92 5.65 -19.32 -7.72
CA LYS A 92 4.81 -18.19 -7.29
C LYS A 92 4.04 -18.52 -6.00
N GLY A 93 4.08 -17.58 -5.05
CA GLY A 93 3.38 -17.71 -3.76
C GLY A 93 4.01 -18.73 -2.81
N LYS A 94 5.19 -19.26 -3.12
CA LYS A 94 5.85 -20.30 -2.34
C LYS A 94 7.25 -19.84 -1.90
N PRO A 95 7.70 -20.26 -0.71
CA PRO A 95 9.10 -20.12 -0.33
C PRO A 95 9.96 -21.09 -1.14
N ILE A 96 11.08 -20.60 -1.67
CA ILE A 96 12.10 -21.37 -2.38
C ILE A 96 13.32 -21.46 -1.48
N MET A 97 13.85 -22.67 -1.28
CA MET A 97 15.15 -22.87 -0.64
C MET A 97 16.20 -23.06 -1.73
N LEU A 98 17.19 -22.16 -1.78
CA LEU A 98 18.40 -22.36 -2.57
C LEU A 98 19.55 -22.70 -1.63
N MET A 99 20.43 -23.61 -2.08
CA MET A 99 21.60 -24.04 -1.32
C MET A 99 22.85 -23.79 -2.14
N LEU A 100 23.78 -22.98 -1.62
CA LEU A 100 25.12 -22.82 -2.16
C LEU A 100 26.01 -23.94 -1.60
N VAL A 101 26.56 -24.75 -2.48
CA VAL A 101 27.47 -25.85 -2.14
C VAL A 101 28.88 -25.50 -2.58
N ALA A 102 29.84 -25.54 -1.67
CA ALA A 102 31.25 -25.25 -1.95
C ALA A 102 32.13 -26.47 -1.70
N ASP A 103 33.03 -26.79 -2.64
CA ASP A 103 33.94 -27.92 -2.53
C ASP A 103 35.26 -27.71 -3.29
N ASN A 104 36.12 -28.72 -3.21
CA ASN A 104 37.35 -28.81 -3.99
C ASN A 104 37.60 -30.29 -4.37
N PRO A 105 37.43 -30.67 -5.64
CA PRO A 105 37.60 -32.07 -6.10
C PRO A 105 38.97 -32.68 -5.83
N ASN A 106 39.99 -31.85 -5.66
CA ASN A 106 41.35 -32.30 -5.39
C ASN A 106 41.57 -32.64 -3.91
N LEU A 107 40.58 -32.38 -3.05
CA LEU A 107 40.64 -32.63 -1.62
C LEU A 107 39.47 -33.55 -1.22
N ASN A 108 39.79 -34.62 -0.49
CA ASN A 108 38.79 -35.59 -0.06
C ASN A 108 38.08 -35.16 1.23
N CYS A 109 37.39 -34.03 1.19
CA CYS A 109 36.60 -33.51 2.30
C CYS A 109 35.15 -33.26 1.91
N PRO A 110 34.20 -33.36 2.85
CA PRO A 110 32.80 -33.05 2.59
C PRO A 110 32.62 -31.60 2.13
N ALA A 111 31.71 -31.37 1.18
CA ALA A 111 31.37 -30.03 0.72
C ALA A 111 30.70 -29.20 1.83
N ALA A 112 31.07 -27.92 1.94
CA ALA A 112 30.36 -26.97 2.79
C ALA A 112 29.05 -26.52 2.12
N ARG A 113 28.05 -26.17 2.93
CA ARG A 113 26.70 -25.80 2.46
C ARG A 113 26.20 -24.58 3.23
N SER A 114 25.57 -23.67 2.52
CA SER A 114 24.84 -22.54 3.10
C SER A 114 23.50 -22.38 2.35
N GLU A 115 22.45 -22.05 3.08
CA GLU A 115 21.09 -21.95 2.57
C GLU A 115 20.61 -20.51 2.58
N ILE A 116 19.73 -20.20 1.64
CA ILE A 116 18.98 -18.95 1.55
C ILE A 116 17.53 -19.27 1.20
N TRP A 117 16.60 -18.59 1.85
CA TRP A 117 15.17 -18.63 1.50
C TRP A 117 14.77 -17.44 0.66
N ILE A 118 14.06 -17.71 -0.43
CA ILE A 118 13.45 -16.70 -1.30
C ILE A 118 11.94 -16.83 -1.19
N ASN A 119 11.28 -15.83 -0.63
CA ASN A 119 9.82 -15.78 -0.61
C ASN A 119 9.31 -15.06 -1.86
N VAL A 120 8.63 -15.81 -2.74
CA VAL A 120 8.04 -15.25 -3.96
C VAL A 120 6.62 -14.77 -3.68
N ASN A 121 6.49 -13.51 -3.30
CA ASN A 121 5.21 -12.87 -3.06
C ASN A 121 4.43 -12.66 -4.36
N GLU A 122 3.10 -12.66 -4.27
CA GLU A 122 2.28 -12.15 -5.37
C GLU A 122 2.43 -10.64 -5.47
N GLN A 123 2.41 -10.10 -6.69
CA GLN A 123 2.38 -8.66 -6.89
C GLN A 123 1.08 -8.11 -6.30
N PRO A 124 1.14 -7.04 -5.49
CA PRO A 124 -0.07 -6.43 -4.98
C PRO A 124 -0.86 -5.81 -6.12
N ASP A 125 -2.17 -5.77 -5.93
CA ASP A 125 -3.12 -5.12 -6.82
C ASP A 125 -3.78 -3.98 -6.05
N VAL A 126 -3.94 -2.83 -6.70
CA VAL A 126 -4.55 -1.64 -6.10
C VAL A 126 -5.64 -1.10 -7.01
N ASN A 127 -6.77 -0.78 -6.40
CA ASN A 127 -7.88 -0.08 -7.04
C ASN A 127 -8.17 1.20 -6.23
N ALA A 128 -7.99 2.37 -6.84
CA ALA A 128 -8.17 3.68 -6.21
C ALA A 128 -9.64 4.03 -5.93
N GLY A 129 -10.57 3.30 -6.53
CA GLY A 129 -12.02 3.52 -6.48
C GLY A 129 -12.57 4.10 -7.78
N LEU A 130 -13.89 4.22 -7.86
CA LEU A 130 -14.57 4.84 -9.00
C LEU A 130 -14.46 6.37 -8.94
N ASP A 131 -14.38 7.01 -10.11
CA ASP A 131 -14.48 8.46 -10.23
C ASP A 131 -15.78 8.99 -9.60
N PHE A 132 -15.68 10.14 -8.92
CA PHE A 132 -16.84 10.72 -8.24
C PHE A 132 -16.80 12.26 -8.21
N SER A 133 -17.88 12.84 -7.70
CA SER A 133 -17.99 14.29 -7.54
C SER A 133 -18.28 14.65 -6.09
N VAL A 134 -17.71 15.77 -5.63
CA VAL A 134 -17.89 16.30 -4.28
C VAL A 134 -18.26 17.78 -4.34
N CYS A 135 -19.00 18.29 -3.38
CA CYS A 135 -19.30 19.72 -3.29
C CYS A 135 -18.11 20.50 -2.73
N SER A 136 -17.90 21.73 -3.22
CA SER A 136 -16.89 22.61 -2.67
C SER A 136 -17.08 22.82 -1.16
N GLY A 137 -15.97 22.87 -0.42
CA GLY A 137 -15.96 22.95 1.04
C GLY A 137 -16.21 21.62 1.77
N LYS A 138 -16.39 20.50 1.06
CA LYS A 138 -16.41 19.16 1.66
C LYS A 138 -15.04 18.48 1.51
N GLU A 139 -14.72 17.62 2.46
CA GLU A 139 -13.55 16.75 2.40
C GLU A 139 -13.75 15.63 1.36
N ILE A 140 -12.65 15.19 0.74
CA ILE A 140 -12.59 14.07 -0.19
C ILE A 140 -12.04 12.87 0.59
N ASN A 141 -12.84 11.82 0.73
CA ASN A 141 -12.41 10.55 1.33
C ASN A 141 -11.91 9.62 0.21
N LEU A 142 -10.65 9.21 0.28
CA LEU A 142 -10.02 8.28 -0.64
C LEU A 142 -9.94 6.93 0.06
N ILE A 143 -10.59 5.91 -0.51
CA ILE A 143 -10.72 4.58 0.09
C ILE A 143 -10.42 3.54 -0.99
N PRO A 144 -9.15 3.14 -1.14
CA PRO A 144 -8.75 2.18 -2.15
C PRO A 144 -9.03 0.75 -1.67
N SER A 145 -9.10 -0.21 -2.61
CA SER A 145 -8.96 -1.64 -2.31
C SER A 145 -7.54 -2.07 -2.65
N ILE A 146 -6.82 -2.68 -1.69
CA ILE A 146 -5.46 -3.19 -1.91
C ILE A 146 -5.46 -4.69 -1.58
N HIS A 147 -5.03 -5.51 -2.53
CA HIS A 147 -4.82 -6.95 -2.35
C HIS A 147 -3.31 -7.27 -2.37
N GLY A 148 -2.90 -8.26 -1.58
CA GLY A 148 -1.48 -8.64 -1.47
C GLY A 148 -0.71 -7.91 -0.37
N LYS A 149 0.57 -8.22 -0.23
CA LYS A 149 1.45 -7.64 0.80
C LYS A 149 2.20 -6.43 0.24
N TYR A 150 2.24 -5.35 1.02
CA TYR A 150 2.95 -4.13 0.67
C TYR A 150 3.67 -3.55 1.87
N LYS A 151 4.67 -2.72 1.59
CA LYS A 151 5.51 -2.03 2.57
C LYS A 151 5.02 -0.62 2.84
N SER A 152 4.60 0.10 1.81
CA SER A 152 4.15 1.49 1.94
C SER A 152 3.10 1.85 0.88
N VAL A 153 2.35 2.92 1.15
CA VAL A 153 1.45 3.54 0.19
C VAL A 153 1.69 5.04 0.15
N ARG A 154 1.36 5.69 -0.96
CA ARG A 154 1.43 7.13 -1.09
C ARG A 154 0.38 7.66 -2.05
N TRP A 155 -0.44 8.58 -1.56
CA TRP A 155 -1.31 9.40 -2.39
C TRP A 155 -0.57 10.64 -2.93
N SER A 156 -0.87 10.98 -4.18
CA SER A 156 -0.45 12.23 -4.81
C SER A 156 -1.59 12.84 -5.64
N VAL A 157 -1.57 14.16 -5.79
CA VAL A 157 -2.55 14.91 -6.57
C VAL A 157 -1.93 16.24 -6.97
N ALA A 158 -2.25 16.73 -8.17
CA ALA A 158 -1.92 18.09 -8.61
C ALA A 158 -2.88 19.13 -7.99
N GLY A 159 -3.04 19.07 -6.67
CA GLY A 159 -3.98 19.85 -5.87
C GLY A 159 -3.28 20.90 -4.97
N ASN A 160 -4.04 21.87 -4.47
CA ASN A 160 -3.60 22.97 -3.62
C ASN A 160 -4.09 22.86 -2.16
N GLY A 161 -5.00 21.93 -1.88
CA GLY A 161 -5.40 21.49 -0.56
C GLY A 161 -4.42 20.55 0.12
N GLU A 162 -4.84 19.99 1.25
CA GLU A 162 -3.97 19.25 2.17
C GLU A 162 -4.51 17.84 2.46
N PHE A 163 -3.62 16.86 2.57
CA PHE A 163 -3.96 15.54 3.11
C PHE A 163 -3.89 15.58 4.64
N ASN A 164 -4.77 14.83 5.31
CA ASN A 164 -4.57 14.52 6.73
C ASN A 164 -3.26 13.73 6.94
N ASP A 165 -3.04 12.72 6.09
CA ASP A 165 -1.81 11.97 5.91
C ASP A 165 -1.88 11.32 4.53
N ARG A 166 -0.86 11.52 3.68
CA ARG A 166 -0.81 10.94 2.34
C ARG A 166 -0.16 9.56 2.30
N PHE A 167 0.37 9.07 3.41
CA PHE A 167 1.07 7.78 3.51
C PHE A 167 0.21 6.66 4.12
N ILE A 168 -1.10 6.90 4.26
CA ILE A 168 -2.09 5.90 4.68
C ILE A 168 -3.04 5.58 3.53
N ALA A 169 -3.56 4.34 3.49
CA ALA A 169 -4.45 3.90 2.43
C ALA A 169 -5.76 4.72 2.41
N ASN A 170 -6.40 4.84 3.58
CA ASN A 170 -7.60 5.64 3.76
C ASN A 170 -7.24 7.09 4.11
N ALA A 171 -7.00 7.89 3.08
CA ALA A 171 -6.62 9.29 3.24
C ALA A 171 -7.83 10.23 3.08
N ILE A 172 -7.76 11.38 3.74
CA ILE A 172 -8.73 12.46 3.63
C ILE A 172 -7.99 13.66 3.05
N TYR A 173 -8.47 14.15 1.91
CA TYR A 173 -7.98 15.36 1.28
C TYR A 173 -8.94 16.51 1.53
N ARG A 174 -8.43 17.64 2.02
CA ARG A 174 -9.16 18.88 2.27
C ARG A 174 -8.88 19.85 1.12
N PRO A 175 -9.80 19.99 0.14
CA PRO A 175 -9.56 20.85 -1.01
C PRO A 175 -9.48 22.32 -0.62
N SER A 176 -8.64 23.06 -1.33
CA SER A 176 -8.60 24.52 -1.27
C SER A 176 -9.58 25.15 -2.27
N GLY A 177 -9.80 26.46 -2.17
CA GLY A 177 -10.59 27.19 -3.18
C GLY A 177 -10.00 27.13 -4.60
N LEU A 178 -8.68 26.95 -4.73
CA LEU A 178 -8.02 26.81 -6.04
C LEU A 178 -8.27 25.46 -6.69
N ASP A 179 -8.59 24.44 -5.90
CA ASP A 179 -8.91 23.11 -6.45
C ASP A 179 -10.28 23.10 -7.12
N ALA A 180 -11.25 23.86 -6.60
CA ALA A 180 -12.58 24.00 -7.19
C ALA A 180 -12.57 24.69 -8.57
N ALA A 181 -11.48 25.39 -8.91
CA ALA A 181 -11.31 26.02 -10.22
C ALA A 181 -10.79 25.03 -11.30
N LYS A 182 -10.33 23.84 -10.90
CA LYS A 182 -9.85 22.81 -11.82
C LYS A 182 -11.04 21.99 -12.34
N PRO A 183 -10.99 21.50 -13.59
CA PRO A 183 -12.06 20.64 -14.11
C PRO A 183 -12.27 19.40 -13.24
N GLU A 184 -11.17 18.71 -12.88
CA GLU A 184 -11.10 17.54 -12.01
C GLU A 184 -9.74 17.48 -11.31
N LEU A 185 -9.70 16.81 -10.16
CA LEU A 185 -8.48 16.39 -9.47
C LEU A 185 -8.20 14.92 -9.77
N ASP A 186 -7.01 14.61 -10.28
CA ASP A 186 -6.55 13.24 -10.52
C ASP A 186 -5.69 12.78 -9.33
N PHE A 187 -6.24 11.90 -8.50
CA PHE A 187 -5.55 11.34 -7.35
C PHE A 187 -4.92 10.01 -7.74
N ILE A 188 -3.63 9.88 -7.44
CA ILE A 188 -2.83 8.68 -7.75
C ILE A 188 -2.43 8.03 -6.43
N ILE A 189 -2.78 6.76 -6.25
CA ILE A 189 -2.21 5.94 -5.18
C ILE A 189 -1.08 5.09 -5.75
N GLU A 190 0.12 5.26 -5.20
CA GLU A 190 1.27 4.39 -5.46
C GLU A 190 1.42 3.42 -4.28
N VAL A 191 1.58 2.13 -4.55
CA VAL A 191 1.81 1.07 -3.56
C VAL A 191 3.19 0.47 -3.78
N GLU A 192 4.03 0.52 -2.74
CA GLU A 192 5.33 -0.15 -2.71
C GLU A 192 5.15 -1.55 -2.14
N PRO A 193 5.34 -2.62 -2.94
CA PRO A 193 5.16 -3.98 -2.45
C PRO A 193 6.20 -4.37 -1.39
N LEU A 194 5.96 -5.49 -0.70
CA LEU A 194 6.95 -6.08 0.19
C LEU A 194 7.96 -6.91 -0.61
N GLY A 195 9.21 -6.46 -0.67
CA GLY A 195 10.31 -7.14 -1.35
C GLY A 195 10.75 -6.47 -2.65
N VAL A 196 11.57 -7.16 -3.44
CA VAL A 196 12.03 -6.68 -4.75
C VAL A 196 10.89 -6.84 -5.76
N CYS A 197 10.15 -5.76 -5.98
CA CYS A 197 8.93 -5.74 -6.79
C CYS A 197 8.78 -4.41 -7.52
N LEU A 198 8.10 -4.43 -8.67
CA LEU A 198 7.65 -3.19 -9.31
C LEU A 198 6.51 -2.57 -8.52
N LYS A 199 6.58 -1.27 -8.32
CA LYS A 199 5.48 -0.50 -7.76
C LYS A 199 4.24 -0.61 -8.64
N VAL A 200 3.08 -0.60 -8.01
CA VAL A 200 1.79 -0.54 -8.70
C VAL A 200 1.10 0.77 -8.33
N GLU A 201 0.31 1.30 -9.26
CA GLU A 201 -0.45 2.51 -9.04
C GLU A 201 -1.83 2.42 -9.67
N ASP A 202 -2.76 3.22 -9.16
CA ASP A 202 -4.07 3.42 -9.77
C ASP A 202 -4.57 4.85 -9.53
N HIS A 203 -5.54 5.26 -10.33
CA HIS A 203 -6.06 6.63 -10.39
C HIS A 203 -7.54 6.70 -9.99
N VAL A 204 -7.91 7.76 -9.30
CA VAL A 204 -9.31 8.16 -9.11
C VAL A 204 -9.47 9.65 -9.38
N LYS A 205 -10.42 10.00 -10.24
CA LYS A 205 -10.73 11.39 -10.58
C LYS A 205 -11.87 11.90 -9.73
N VAL A 206 -11.67 13.07 -9.15
CA VAL A 206 -12.67 13.74 -8.32
C VAL A 206 -12.99 15.11 -8.89
N LYS A 207 -14.26 15.30 -9.24
CA LYS A 207 -14.77 16.60 -9.69
C LYS A 207 -15.33 17.40 -8.51
N ILE A 208 -14.82 18.61 -8.31
CA ILE A 208 -15.36 19.52 -7.31
C ILE A 208 -16.48 20.36 -7.96
N LEU A 209 -17.69 20.19 -7.44
CA LEU A 209 -18.88 20.94 -7.86
C LEU A 209 -19.01 22.20 -7.02
N ASN A 210 -19.37 23.32 -7.65
CA ASN A 210 -19.67 24.55 -6.92
C ASN A 210 -20.86 24.31 -5.98
N ALA A 211 -20.62 24.39 -4.68
CA ALA A 211 -21.69 24.36 -3.70
C ALA A 211 -22.57 25.61 -3.85
N PRO A 212 -23.89 25.47 -3.74
CA PRO A 212 -24.77 26.63 -3.70
C PRO A 212 -24.52 27.44 -2.41
N GLU A 213 -24.77 28.75 -2.46
CA GLU A 213 -24.61 29.65 -1.30
C GLU A 213 -25.95 30.31 -0.94
N ILE A 214 -26.25 30.41 0.35
CA ILE A 214 -27.41 31.16 0.88
C ILE A 214 -26.91 32.26 1.83
N ILE A 215 -27.24 33.51 1.49
CA ILE A 215 -27.11 34.67 2.39
C ILE A 215 -28.53 35.17 2.70
N MET A 216 -28.93 35.06 3.96
CA MET A 216 -30.25 35.48 4.43
C MET A 216 -30.17 35.91 5.89
N LYS A 217 -31.17 36.66 6.36
CA LYS A 217 -31.28 37.01 7.78
C LYS A 217 -31.59 35.77 8.61
N GLU A 218 -31.05 35.70 9.81
CA GLU A 218 -31.38 34.66 10.79
C GLU A 218 -32.75 34.93 11.44
N GLU A 219 -33.12 36.21 11.58
CA GLU A 219 -34.37 36.64 12.18
C GLU A 219 -35.05 37.76 11.39
N ILE A 220 -36.39 37.76 11.39
CA ILE A 220 -37.23 38.81 10.82
C ILE A 220 -38.32 39.18 11.82
N LEU A 221 -38.44 40.47 12.14
CA LEU A 221 -39.55 41.01 12.94
C LEU A 221 -40.68 41.45 11.99
N ALA A 222 -41.88 40.90 12.20
CA ALA A 222 -43.04 41.09 11.34
C ALA A 222 -44.27 41.59 12.12
N SER A 223 -44.08 42.56 13.01
CA SER A 223 -45.16 43.19 13.80
C SER A 223 -46.25 43.77 12.92
N GLY A 224 -47.51 43.39 13.17
CA GLY A 224 -48.69 43.88 12.44
C GLY A 224 -48.75 43.51 10.94
N LYS A 225 -47.83 42.68 10.44
CA LYS A 225 -47.78 42.35 9.01
C LYS A 225 -48.64 41.13 8.68
N LYS A 226 -49.45 41.25 7.61
CA LYS A 226 -50.23 40.13 7.05
C LYS A 226 -49.38 39.12 6.27
N SER A 227 -48.18 39.53 5.88
CA SER A 227 -47.26 38.73 5.09
C SER A 227 -45.82 39.23 5.27
N VAL A 228 -44.84 38.37 4.98
CA VAL A 228 -43.42 38.66 5.16
C VAL A 228 -42.67 38.35 3.88
N LYS A 229 -42.10 39.39 3.25
CA LYS A 229 -41.25 39.23 2.07
C LYS A 229 -39.89 38.62 2.44
N LEU A 230 -39.58 37.49 1.82
CA LEU A 230 -38.30 36.80 1.94
C LEU A 230 -37.44 37.13 0.72
N ASN A 231 -36.27 37.71 0.96
CA ASN A 231 -35.35 38.15 -0.10
C ASN A 231 -33.91 37.68 0.18
N PRO A 232 -33.66 36.35 0.23
CA PRO A 232 -32.32 35.81 0.35
C PRO A 232 -31.51 36.08 -0.92
N ILE A 233 -30.18 36.16 -0.78
CA ILE A 233 -29.26 36.07 -1.92
C ILE A 233 -28.87 34.60 -2.04
N VAL A 234 -29.22 33.99 -3.18
CA VAL A 234 -28.85 32.62 -3.52
C VAL A 234 -27.87 32.66 -4.69
N LYS A 235 -26.73 31.96 -4.57
CA LYS A 235 -25.75 31.82 -5.65
C LYS A 235 -25.52 30.35 -5.98
N HIS A 236 -25.10 30.09 -7.22
CA HIS A 236 -24.70 28.77 -7.71
C HIS A 236 -25.75 27.65 -7.49
N ALA A 237 -27.03 28.00 -7.41
CA ALA A 237 -28.13 27.05 -7.26
C ALA A 237 -28.93 26.94 -8.57
N ALA A 238 -29.38 25.72 -8.87
CA ALA A 238 -30.28 25.43 -9.98
C ALA A 238 -31.75 25.49 -9.55
N SER A 239 -32.05 25.15 -8.29
CA SER A 239 -33.40 25.22 -7.73
C SER A 239 -33.36 25.50 -6.23
N VAL A 240 -34.51 25.90 -5.68
CA VAL A 240 -34.72 26.17 -4.26
C VAL A 240 -36.04 25.57 -3.81
N SER A 241 -36.18 25.34 -2.50
CA SER A 241 -37.43 24.90 -1.86
C SER A 241 -37.54 25.50 -0.46
N TRP A 242 -38.63 26.20 -0.21
CA TRP A 242 -39.01 26.72 1.10
C TRP A 242 -39.92 25.74 1.82
N THR A 243 -39.68 25.58 3.13
CA THR A 243 -40.55 24.85 4.04
C THR A 243 -40.74 25.64 5.33
N THR A 244 -41.76 25.30 6.12
CA THR A 244 -42.08 25.96 7.39
C THR A 244 -42.42 24.93 8.45
N ASP A 245 -42.04 25.20 9.71
CA ASP A 245 -42.55 24.47 10.88
C ASP A 245 -43.95 24.94 11.32
N GLY A 246 -44.45 25.99 10.67
CA GLY A 246 -45.74 26.60 10.90
C GLY A 246 -46.85 25.99 10.05
N LYS A 247 -48.02 26.65 10.06
CA LYS A 247 -49.18 26.29 9.21
C LYS A 247 -49.49 27.32 8.12
N GLY A 248 -48.72 28.40 8.06
CA GLY A 248 -48.77 29.39 6.99
C GLY A 248 -48.35 28.83 5.64
N THR A 249 -48.49 29.65 4.60
CA THR A 249 -48.20 29.28 3.22
C THR A 249 -47.19 30.23 2.58
N PHE A 250 -46.51 29.78 1.53
CA PHE A 250 -45.66 30.62 0.70
C PHE A 250 -46.41 30.98 -0.59
N SER A 251 -46.21 32.20 -1.13
CA SER A 251 -46.70 32.53 -2.48
C SER A 251 -46.11 31.61 -3.54
N SER A 252 -44.85 31.22 -3.35
CA SER A 252 -44.21 30.14 -4.09
C SER A 252 -43.10 29.51 -3.26
N GLU A 253 -43.12 28.20 -3.07
CA GLU A 253 -42.09 27.49 -2.32
C GLU A 253 -40.80 27.31 -3.15
N ASN A 254 -40.88 27.39 -4.48
CA ASN A 254 -39.77 27.10 -5.38
C ASN A 254 -39.12 28.36 -5.98
N MET A 255 -39.43 29.54 -5.44
CA MET A 255 -38.77 30.80 -5.80
C MET A 255 -37.92 31.32 -4.65
N ALA A 256 -36.68 31.73 -4.95
CA ALA A 256 -35.75 32.21 -3.92
C ALA A 256 -36.31 33.44 -3.21
N ILE A 257 -36.85 34.38 -3.99
CA ILE A 257 -37.62 35.52 -3.49
C ILE A 257 -39.08 35.11 -3.46
N THR A 258 -39.67 35.07 -2.27
CA THR A 258 -41.05 34.65 -2.05
C THR A 258 -41.67 35.46 -0.90
N GLU A 259 -42.93 35.21 -0.60
CA GLU A 259 -43.64 35.84 0.50
C GLU A 259 -44.31 34.76 1.36
N TYR A 260 -44.14 34.87 2.68
CA TYR A 260 -44.76 33.98 3.64
C TYR A 260 -46.02 34.62 4.24
N PHE A 261 -47.12 33.87 4.27
CA PHE A 261 -48.40 34.26 4.84
C PHE A 261 -48.64 33.45 6.11
N PRO A 262 -48.42 34.03 7.31
CA PRO A 262 -48.63 33.32 8.56
C PRO A 262 -50.10 32.94 8.73
N SER A 263 -50.34 31.74 9.25
CA SER A 263 -51.66 31.31 9.72
C SER A 263 -51.99 31.91 11.10
N ASN A 264 -53.23 31.78 11.56
CA ASN A 264 -53.61 32.19 12.92
C ASN A 264 -52.84 31.39 14.00
N GLU A 265 -52.46 30.15 13.71
CA GLU A 265 -51.62 29.35 14.62
C GLU A 265 -50.22 29.93 14.72
N ASP A 266 -49.64 30.39 13.61
CA ASP A 266 -48.31 31.03 13.61
C ASP A 266 -48.34 32.36 14.39
N LEU A 267 -49.41 33.15 14.21
CA LEU A 267 -49.63 34.39 14.95
C LEU A 267 -49.81 34.13 16.46
N THR A 268 -50.54 33.06 16.83
CA THR A 268 -50.75 32.68 18.24
C THR A 268 -49.46 32.14 18.87
N ARG A 269 -48.66 31.39 18.11
CA ARG A 269 -47.31 30.94 18.51
C ARG A 269 -46.30 32.09 18.58
N ALA A 270 -46.64 33.26 18.03
CA ALA A 270 -45.80 34.46 17.91
C ALA A 270 -44.52 34.27 17.06
N TYR A 271 -44.33 33.11 16.42
CA TYR A 271 -43.24 32.90 15.47
C TYR A 271 -43.51 31.73 14.50
N ALA A 272 -42.79 31.75 13.38
CA ALA A 272 -42.60 30.62 12.48
C ALA A 272 -41.12 30.48 12.10
N GLU A 273 -40.61 29.25 12.05
CA GLU A 273 -39.28 28.94 11.52
C GLU A 273 -39.42 28.46 10.07
N LEU A 274 -38.74 29.17 9.17
CA LEU A 274 -38.78 28.89 7.74
C LEU A 274 -37.41 28.34 7.32
N SER A 275 -37.40 27.27 6.54
CA SER A 275 -36.17 26.65 6.03
C SER A 275 -36.11 26.80 4.52
N LEU A 276 -35.02 27.37 4.02
CA LEU A 276 -34.70 27.43 2.59
C LEU A 276 -33.65 26.37 2.29
N GLN A 277 -34.02 25.37 1.50
CA GLN A 277 -33.08 24.41 0.90
C GLN A 277 -32.78 24.83 -0.53
N VAL A 278 -31.52 24.76 -0.93
CA VAL A 278 -31.08 25.07 -2.29
C VAL A 278 -30.28 23.91 -2.86
N PHE A 279 -30.43 23.66 -4.16
CA PHE A 279 -29.85 22.51 -4.85
C PHE A 279 -29.03 22.96 -6.05
N SER A 280 -27.90 22.30 -6.28
CA SER A 280 -27.03 22.47 -7.45
C SER A 280 -26.37 21.15 -7.81
N ALA A 281 -26.78 20.55 -8.93
CA ALA A 281 -26.40 19.17 -9.26
C ALA A 281 -26.65 18.24 -8.05
N ASN A 282 -25.62 17.54 -7.57
CA ASN A 282 -25.70 16.65 -6.41
C ASN A 282 -25.39 17.35 -5.07
N CYS A 283 -25.26 18.69 -5.08
CA CYS A 283 -25.00 19.51 -3.90
C CYS A 283 -26.28 20.13 -3.37
N SER A 284 -26.45 20.13 -2.05
CA SER A 284 -27.50 20.91 -1.40
C SER A 284 -27.01 21.47 -0.08
N ILE A 285 -27.51 22.66 0.24
CA ILE A 285 -27.38 23.27 1.57
C ILE A 285 -28.75 23.79 1.99
N PHE A 286 -28.94 24.00 3.29
CA PHE A 286 -30.12 24.69 3.79
C PHE A 286 -29.74 25.74 4.83
N LYS A 287 -30.57 26.77 4.95
CA LYS A 287 -30.54 27.74 6.04
C LYS A 287 -31.94 27.97 6.59
N LYS A 288 -31.99 28.42 7.83
CA LYS A 288 -33.23 28.74 8.53
C LYS A 288 -33.31 30.23 8.83
N VAL A 289 -34.54 30.74 8.88
CA VAL A 289 -34.88 32.07 9.38
C VAL A 289 -36.07 31.96 10.31
N LYS A 290 -35.98 32.62 11.45
CA LYS A 290 -37.08 32.72 12.40
C LYS A 290 -37.82 34.04 12.18
N VAL A 291 -39.12 33.95 11.92
CA VAL A 291 -39.98 35.12 11.74
C VAL A 291 -40.81 35.29 13.00
N PHE A 292 -40.69 36.43 13.66
CA PHE A 292 -41.45 36.76 14.86
C PHE A 292 -42.65 37.65 14.51
N PHE A 293 -43.80 37.30 15.06
CA PHE A 293 -45.05 38.03 14.90
C PHE A 293 -45.41 38.68 16.24
N SER A 294 -45.75 39.96 16.21
CA SER A 294 -46.35 40.64 17.37
C SER A 294 -47.57 41.42 16.93
N SER A 295 -48.53 41.57 17.83
CA SER A 295 -49.54 42.63 17.71
C SER A 295 -48.83 43.98 17.76
N GLU A 296 -49.24 44.93 16.91
CA GLU A 296 -48.88 46.35 17.06
C GLU A 296 -49.48 46.92 18.35
#